data_AF-A0A1G0ADG8-F1
#
_entry.id   AF-A0A1G0ADG8-F1
#
_cell.length_a   1.000
_cell.length_b   1.000
_cell.length_c   1.000
_cell.angle_alpha   90.00
_cell.angle_beta   90.00
_cell.angle_gamma   90.00
#
_symmetry.space_group_name_H-M   'P 1'
#
loop_
_entity.id
_entity.type
_entity.pdbx_description
1 polymer ?
#
loop_
_entity_poly.entity_id
_entity_poly.type
_entity_poly.pdbx_seq_one_letter_code
_entity_poly.pdbx_strand_id
1 'polypeptide(L)'
;MELLSGEDLKALASDLRVDPATHPGRETLLAALAAHPGIEETLARADRRRLEARLSKMRARGLRELGKRYRVEVRGITVKSDLVAALAGSPVAGDILMELDAQEPARAIASLVGGKGAPADLARVGDLLAKARRDFEERRFDAAVDAARDAAHLAERTTHALRRASWSYAILSAQGLLESSGLSPKEAGPAWDLLEGAKARFAEGRLEDDAVLGELLEASKAAHGRTADRLRDELAEARDVVREAANLGAGVALAEDAWTRAADLLERGDLRGARDALATAARLAADVRDRRIREIESTASAVEDHIALARKVGADVDDAEDLLAQARDALAGGRRVEAWDLLSRAERLAMQGQQEQIRKAMEIRGAQTERASLIIAASEPLVQEAEAYGLNAAEARTLLRQARDVLGKGDYVTGLLFARNAEEAALRLEPLLLEERRKRGTSKPASGLCGACGSGRLEFHDNGWGQCLACGSAFRWRAPGLTEKVRGLLGT
;
A
#
# COMPACT_ATOMS: atom_id res chain seq x y z
N MET A 1 -51.20 8.62 26.91
CA MET A 1 -52.05 9.42 27.85
C MET A 1 -52.50 8.64 29.09
N GLU A 2 -52.88 7.36 28.97
CA GLU A 2 -53.37 6.55 30.09
C GLU A 2 -52.40 6.37 31.28
N LEU A 3 -51.13 6.72 31.08
CA LEU A 3 -50.04 6.60 32.07
C LEU A 3 -49.59 7.94 32.65
N LEU A 4 -50.17 9.05 32.20
CA LEU A 4 -49.93 10.37 32.76
C LEU A 4 -50.44 10.38 34.21
N SER A 5 -49.66 10.93 35.14
CA SER A 5 -50.11 11.09 36.52
C SER A 5 -51.39 11.95 36.55
N GLY A 6 -52.15 11.90 37.64
CA GLY A 6 -53.34 12.75 37.78
C GLY A 6 -53.00 14.25 37.64
N GLU A 7 -51.78 14.65 37.97
CA GLU A 7 -51.27 16.01 37.76
C GLU A 7 -50.90 16.27 36.31
N ASP A 8 -50.23 15.33 35.63
CA ASP A 8 -49.88 15.48 34.22
C ASP A 8 -51.13 15.53 33.31
N LEU A 9 -52.18 14.77 33.64
CA LEU A 9 -53.48 14.84 32.92
C LEU A 9 -54.16 16.18 33.12
N LYS A 10 -54.11 16.75 34.33
CA LYS A 10 -54.66 18.08 34.61
C LYS A 10 -53.85 19.18 33.93
N ALA A 11 -52.53 19.06 33.89
CA ALA A 11 -51.66 19.97 33.15
C ALA A 11 -51.93 19.91 31.64
N LEU A 12 -52.10 18.70 31.08
CA LEU A 12 -52.45 18.50 29.67
C LEU A 12 -53.84 19.08 29.35
N ALA A 13 -54.82 18.86 30.24
CA ALA A 13 -56.16 19.41 30.11
C ALA A 13 -56.16 20.95 30.18
N SER A 14 -55.36 21.53 31.08
CA SER A 14 -55.16 22.99 31.16
C SER A 14 -54.52 23.55 29.89
N ASP A 15 -53.48 22.89 29.35
CA ASP A 15 -52.79 23.31 28.12
C ASP A 15 -53.73 23.23 26.89
N LEU A 16 -54.64 22.25 26.87
CA LEU A 16 -55.64 22.07 25.81
C LEU A 16 -56.97 22.81 26.06
N ARG A 17 -57.08 23.56 27.17
CA ARG A 17 -58.31 24.24 27.60
C ARG A 17 -59.53 23.30 27.71
N VAL A 18 -59.29 22.04 28.05
CA VAL A 18 -60.32 21.06 28.40
C VAL A 18 -60.56 21.16 29.90
N ASP A 19 -61.79 21.45 30.33
CA ASP A 19 -62.11 21.57 31.75
C ASP A 19 -62.18 20.17 32.39
N PRO A 20 -61.30 19.82 33.34
CA PRO A 20 -61.36 18.52 34.01
C PRO A 20 -62.67 18.32 34.80
N ALA A 21 -63.34 19.40 35.21
CA ALA A 21 -64.59 19.34 35.97
C ALA A 21 -65.79 18.87 35.13
N THR A 22 -65.74 19.03 33.80
CA THR A 22 -66.81 18.57 32.89
C THR A 22 -66.70 17.08 32.54
N HIS A 23 -65.63 16.41 32.99
CA HIS A 23 -65.37 15.00 32.71
C HIS A 23 -65.24 14.21 34.03
N PRO A 24 -66.36 13.67 34.55
CA PRO A 24 -66.34 12.93 35.80
C PRO A 24 -65.70 11.56 35.56
N GLY A 25 -64.40 11.48 35.82
CA GLY A 25 -63.63 10.24 35.73
C GLY A 25 -62.39 10.36 34.84
N ARG A 26 -61.38 9.56 35.15
CA ARG A 26 -60.12 9.51 34.40
C ARG A 26 -60.35 9.11 32.94
N GLU A 27 -61.22 8.13 32.70
CA GLU A 27 -61.53 7.59 31.37
C GLU A 27 -62.26 8.62 30.48
N THR A 28 -63.23 9.35 31.03
CA THR A 28 -63.96 10.39 30.29
C THR A 28 -63.10 11.60 29.99
N LEU A 29 -62.18 11.96 30.88
CA LEU A 29 -61.17 12.99 30.62
C LEU A 29 -60.16 12.55 29.55
N LEU A 30 -59.70 11.30 29.60
CA LEU A 30 -58.80 10.73 28.59
C LEU A 30 -59.46 10.72 27.20
N ALA A 31 -60.72 10.32 27.10
CA ALA A 31 -61.45 10.33 25.84
C ALA A 31 -61.61 11.75 25.28
N ALA A 32 -61.91 12.74 26.13
CA ALA A 32 -62.03 14.14 25.74
C ALA A 32 -60.70 14.74 25.27
N LEU A 33 -59.59 14.40 25.93
CA LEU A 33 -58.25 14.82 25.53
C LEU A 33 -57.83 14.14 24.22
N ALA A 34 -58.14 12.84 24.04
CA ALA A 34 -57.82 12.09 22.81
C ALA A 34 -58.52 12.66 21.58
N ALA A 35 -59.76 13.15 21.75
CA ALA A 35 -60.56 13.74 20.68
C ALA A 35 -60.17 15.20 20.34
N HIS A 36 -59.27 15.82 21.12
CA HIS A 36 -58.92 17.22 20.93
C HIS A 36 -57.92 17.38 19.75
N PRO A 37 -58.18 18.24 18.76
CA PRO A 37 -57.35 18.33 17.55
C PRO A 37 -55.89 18.78 17.79
N GLY A 38 -55.62 19.44 18.92
CA GLY A 38 -54.27 19.85 19.35
C GLY A 38 -53.55 18.85 20.28
N ILE A 39 -54.08 17.64 20.48
CA ILE A 39 -53.55 16.67 21.45
C ILE A 39 -52.14 16.21 21.08
N GLU A 40 -51.88 15.91 19.81
CA GLU A 40 -50.57 15.41 19.36
C GLU A 40 -49.47 16.46 19.57
N GLU A 41 -49.71 17.70 19.18
CA GLU A 41 -48.73 18.80 19.38
C GLU A 41 -48.47 19.04 20.88
N THR A 42 -49.51 18.92 21.69
CA THR A 42 -49.43 19.16 23.14
C THR A 42 -48.74 18.00 23.86
N LEU A 43 -48.98 16.75 23.43
CA LEU A 43 -48.25 15.58 23.89
C LEU A 43 -46.78 15.64 23.51
N ALA A 44 -46.46 16.01 22.27
CA ALA A 44 -45.06 16.19 21.84
C ALA A 44 -44.36 17.27 22.68
N ARG A 45 -45.06 18.37 23.02
CA ARG A 45 -44.56 19.43 23.90
C ARG A 45 -44.39 18.94 25.34
N ALA A 46 -45.31 18.13 25.85
CA ALA A 46 -45.25 17.54 27.18
C ALA A 46 -44.09 16.54 27.31
N ASP A 47 -43.91 15.65 26.33
CA ASP A 47 -42.80 14.70 26.27
C ASP A 47 -41.46 15.42 26.16
N ARG A 48 -41.40 16.49 25.36
CA ARG A 48 -40.22 17.36 25.30
C ARG A 48 -39.90 17.99 26.65
N ARG A 49 -40.88 18.57 27.34
CA ARG A 49 -40.69 19.15 28.70
C ARG A 49 -40.22 18.09 29.70
N ARG A 50 -40.80 16.88 29.64
CA ARG A 50 -40.43 15.75 30.50
C ARG A 50 -39.00 15.30 30.24
N LEU A 51 -38.60 15.22 28.98
CA LEU A 51 -37.25 14.92 28.56
C LEU A 51 -36.27 16.01 29.01
N GLU A 52 -36.57 17.29 28.78
CA GLU A 52 -35.75 18.43 29.23
C GLU A 52 -35.55 18.42 30.75
N ALA A 53 -36.61 18.15 31.52
CA ALA A 53 -36.55 18.03 32.97
C ALA A 53 -35.62 16.88 33.43
N ARG A 54 -35.64 15.75 32.72
CA ARG A 54 -34.78 14.59 33.02
C ARG A 54 -33.32 14.85 32.64
N LEU A 55 -33.07 15.34 31.42
CA LEU A 55 -31.74 15.70 30.94
C LEU A 55 -31.10 16.79 31.83
N SER A 56 -31.89 17.74 32.32
CA SER A 56 -31.42 18.79 33.23
C SER A 56 -30.85 18.25 34.55
N LYS A 57 -31.28 17.05 35.00
CA LYS A 57 -30.71 16.38 36.19
C LYS A 57 -29.38 15.67 35.91
N MET A 58 -29.03 15.44 34.64
CA MET A 58 -27.80 14.74 34.25
C MET A 58 -26.56 15.65 34.28
N ARG A 59 -25.38 15.04 34.44
CA ARG A 59 -24.10 15.74 34.29
C ARG A 59 -23.78 15.94 32.82
N ALA A 60 -23.05 17.02 32.47
CA ALA A 60 -22.67 17.33 31.09
C ALA A 60 -21.95 16.19 30.37
N ARG A 61 -21.11 15.42 31.08
CA ARG A 61 -20.48 14.20 30.54
C ARG A 61 -21.53 13.18 30.09
N GLY A 62 -22.55 12.91 30.90
CA GLY A 62 -23.62 11.96 30.56
C GLY A 62 -24.46 12.43 29.37
N LEU A 63 -24.71 13.74 29.25
CA LEU A 63 -25.39 14.31 28.07
C LEU A 63 -24.57 14.10 26.79
N ARG A 64 -23.24 14.28 26.86
CA ARG A 64 -22.36 14.03 25.70
C ARG A 64 -22.29 12.55 25.33
N GLU A 65 -22.27 11.65 26.30
CA GLU A 65 -22.35 10.21 26.01
C GLU A 65 -23.69 9.83 25.35
N LEU A 66 -24.82 10.40 25.81
CA LEU A 66 -26.11 10.24 25.13
C LEU A 66 -26.06 10.78 23.69
N GLY A 67 -25.52 11.97 23.48
CA GLY A 67 -25.35 12.55 22.15
C GLY A 67 -24.51 11.67 21.24
N LYS A 68 -23.41 11.10 21.75
CA LYS A 68 -22.57 10.14 21.01
C LYS A 68 -23.33 8.86 20.66
N ARG A 69 -24.09 8.29 21.62
CA ARG A 69 -24.83 7.04 21.45
C ARG A 69 -25.91 7.14 20.38
N TYR A 70 -26.68 8.22 20.44
CA TYR A 70 -27.79 8.51 19.53
C TYR A 70 -27.37 9.35 18.30
N ARG A 71 -26.06 9.56 18.10
CA ARG A 71 -25.50 10.33 16.97
C ARG A 71 -26.08 11.74 16.82
N VAL A 72 -26.44 12.37 17.94
CA VAL A 72 -26.83 13.79 17.98
C VAL A 72 -25.59 14.65 18.03
N GLU A 73 -25.49 15.63 17.14
CA GLU A 73 -24.34 16.53 17.08
C GLU A 73 -24.32 17.45 18.31
N VAL A 74 -23.43 17.14 19.24
CA VAL A 74 -23.21 17.92 20.47
C VAL A 74 -21.76 18.40 20.62
N ARG A 75 -20.94 18.22 19.57
CA ARG A 75 -19.54 18.67 19.54
C ARG A 75 -19.50 20.19 19.50
N GLY A 76 -18.62 20.78 20.30
CA GLY A 76 -18.49 22.24 20.43
C GLY A 76 -19.47 22.89 21.41
N ILE A 77 -20.50 22.18 21.89
CA ILE A 77 -21.45 22.72 22.87
C ILE A 77 -20.83 22.65 24.29
N THR A 78 -20.59 23.82 24.86
CA THR A 78 -19.98 24.00 26.19
C THR A 78 -21.03 24.19 27.28
N VAL A 79 -22.15 24.84 26.95
CA VAL A 79 -23.22 25.17 27.90
C VAL A 79 -24.17 23.99 28.10
N LYS A 80 -24.50 23.68 29.36
CA LYS A 80 -25.37 22.53 29.70
C LYS A 80 -26.81 22.68 29.19
N SER A 81 -27.39 23.88 29.28
CA SER A 81 -28.75 24.12 28.76
C SER A 81 -28.84 23.82 27.27
N ASP A 82 -27.80 24.17 26.52
CA ASP A 82 -27.76 24.01 25.07
C ASP A 82 -27.59 22.53 24.70
N LEU A 83 -26.83 21.77 25.50
CA LEU A 83 -26.79 20.30 25.37
C LEU A 83 -28.17 19.67 25.60
N VAL A 84 -28.91 20.14 26.61
CA VAL A 84 -30.27 19.67 26.90
C VAL A 84 -31.20 19.99 25.75
N ALA A 85 -31.19 21.24 25.27
CA ALA A 85 -32.02 21.68 24.15
C ALA A 85 -31.72 20.92 22.85
N ALA A 86 -30.44 20.67 22.55
CA ALA A 86 -30.03 19.91 21.38
C ALA A 86 -30.53 18.47 21.41
N LEU A 87 -30.43 17.78 22.56
CA LEU A 87 -30.91 16.41 22.71
C LEU A 87 -32.44 16.34 22.69
N ALA A 88 -33.12 17.26 23.40
CA ALA A 88 -34.57 17.27 23.48
C ALA A 88 -35.27 17.72 22.17
N GLY A 89 -34.58 18.52 21.35
CA GLY A 89 -35.04 18.92 20.02
C GLY A 89 -34.64 17.97 18.89
N SER A 90 -33.93 16.87 19.20
CA SER A 90 -33.46 15.93 18.18
C SER A 90 -34.59 15.02 17.66
N PRO A 91 -34.51 14.51 16.41
CA PRO A 91 -35.48 13.55 15.88
C PRO A 91 -35.60 12.25 16.70
N VAL A 92 -34.57 11.93 17.48
CA VAL A 92 -34.47 10.73 18.33
C VAL A 92 -34.84 11.01 19.80
N ALA A 93 -35.41 12.18 20.09
CA ALA A 93 -35.83 12.57 21.44
C ALA A 93 -36.77 11.53 22.08
N GLY A 94 -37.68 10.94 21.31
CA GLY A 94 -38.56 9.87 21.79
C GLY A 94 -37.80 8.63 22.26
N ASP A 95 -36.79 8.20 21.51
CA ASP A 95 -35.95 7.04 21.86
C ASP A 95 -35.10 7.32 23.11
N ILE A 96 -34.59 8.55 23.26
CA ILE A 96 -33.87 8.99 24.46
C ILE A 96 -34.80 8.98 25.67
N LEU A 97 -36.01 9.52 25.54
CA LEU A 97 -36.99 9.53 26.61
C LEU A 97 -37.37 8.10 27.02
N MET A 98 -37.58 7.21 26.05
CA MET A 98 -37.85 5.79 26.27
C MET A 98 -36.71 5.11 27.05
N GLU A 99 -35.44 5.36 26.71
CA GLU A 99 -34.29 4.83 27.48
C GLU A 99 -34.29 5.34 28.93
N LEU A 100 -34.48 6.65 29.12
CA LEU A 100 -34.47 7.25 30.46
C LEU A 100 -35.64 6.73 31.31
N ASP A 101 -36.81 6.50 30.70
CA ASP A 101 -37.99 5.91 31.35
C ASP A 101 -37.71 4.48 31.82
N ALA A 102 -36.98 3.70 31.04
CA ALA A 102 -36.61 2.33 31.40
C ALA A 102 -35.64 2.23 32.59
N GLN A 103 -34.84 3.29 32.84
CA GLN A 103 -33.84 3.27 33.91
C GLN A 103 -34.42 3.42 35.32
N GLU A 104 -35.57 4.08 35.51
CA GLU A 104 -36.11 4.34 36.84
C GLU A 104 -36.63 3.08 37.56
N PRO A 105 -37.45 2.21 36.93
CA PRO A 105 -37.92 0.98 37.55
C PRO A 105 -36.76 0.05 37.92
N ALA A 106 -35.77 -0.07 37.04
CA ALA A 106 -34.59 -0.89 37.27
C ALA A 106 -33.76 -0.38 38.47
N ARG A 107 -33.58 0.94 38.62
CA ARG A 107 -32.87 1.54 39.77
C ARG A 107 -33.64 1.43 41.08
N ALA A 108 -34.96 1.61 41.03
CA ALA A 108 -35.82 1.46 42.20
C ALA A 108 -35.75 0.03 42.75
N ILE A 109 -35.77 -0.98 41.87
CA ILE A 109 -35.67 -2.39 42.27
C ILE A 109 -34.26 -2.75 42.74
N ALA A 110 -33.21 -2.28 42.07
CA ALA A 110 -31.83 -2.48 42.56
C ALA A 110 -31.64 -1.92 43.97
N SER A 111 -32.31 -0.81 44.30
CA SER A 111 -32.30 -0.22 45.64
C SER A 111 -33.13 -1.03 46.66
N LEU A 112 -34.21 -1.68 46.22
CA LEU A 112 -35.08 -2.52 47.06
C LEU A 112 -34.50 -3.91 47.32
N VAL A 113 -33.84 -4.52 46.34
CA VAL A 113 -33.22 -5.87 46.43
C VAL A 113 -32.00 -5.86 47.36
N GLY A 114 -31.34 -4.71 47.54
CA GLY A 114 -30.36 -4.51 48.61
C GLY A 114 -30.95 -4.59 50.02
N GLY A 115 -32.27 -4.47 50.16
CA GLY A 115 -33.03 -4.78 51.37
C GLY A 115 -33.53 -6.22 51.34
N LYS A 116 -33.27 -6.99 52.39
CA LYS A 116 -33.73 -8.39 52.54
C LYS A 116 -35.27 -8.45 52.42
N GLY A 117 -35.83 -8.82 51.26
CA GLY A 117 -37.28 -9.05 51.14
C GLY A 117 -37.93 -9.00 49.75
N ALA A 118 -37.21 -8.71 48.66
CA ALA A 118 -37.84 -8.72 47.34
C ALA A 118 -38.17 -10.16 46.86
N PRO A 119 -39.36 -10.40 46.27
CA PRO A 119 -39.69 -11.64 45.54
C PRO A 119 -38.59 -12.01 44.54
N ALA A 120 -38.23 -13.30 44.48
CA ALA A 120 -37.14 -13.80 43.64
C ALA A 120 -37.29 -13.39 42.15
N ASP A 121 -38.52 -13.38 41.64
CA ASP A 121 -38.82 -13.01 40.26
C ASP A 121 -38.55 -11.51 39.98
N LEU A 122 -38.83 -10.62 40.93
CA LEU A 122 -38.54 -9.18 40.79
C LEU A 122 -37.03 -8.89 40.78
N ALA A 123 -36.27 -9.61 41.62
CA ALA A 123 -34.82 -9.50 41.63
C ALA A 123 -34.21 -9.95 40.30
N ARG A 124 -34.67 -11.10 39.77
CA ARG A 124 -34.20 -11.65 38.49
C ARG A 124 -34.51 -10.73 37.31
N VAL A 125 -35.71 -10.15 37.24
CA VAL A 125 -36.06 -9.15 36.20
C VAL A 125 -35.17 -7.92 36.31
N GLY A 126 -34.90 -7.44 37.54
CA GLY A 126 -33.98 -6.32 37.77
C GLY A 126 -32.56 -6.59 37.24
N ASP A 127 -32.03 -7.79 37.48
CA ASP A 127 -30.70 -8.19 37.00
C ASP A 127 -30.64 -8.29 35.47
N LEU A 128 -31.68 -8.84 34.84
CA LEU A 128 -31.79 -8.92 33.38
C LEU A 128 -31.90 -7.53 32.75
N LEU A 129 -32.64 -6.59 33.35
CA LEU A 129 -32.70 -5.21 32.86
C LEU A 129 -31.38 -4.46 33.05
N ALA A 130 -30.66 -4.71 34.15
CA ALA A 130 -29.32 -4.16 34.35
C ALA A 130 -28.34 -4.72 33.30
N LYS A 131 -28.45 -6.01 32.97
CA LYS A 131 -27.68 -6.64 31.89
C LYS A 131 -28.04 -6.07 30.52
N ALA A 132 -29.32 -6.02 30.17
CA ALA A 132 -29.81 -5.46 28.90
C ALA A 132 -29.35 -4.01 28.72
N ARG A 133 -29.42 -3.20 29.78
CA ARG A 133 -28.90 -1.84 29.78
C ARG A 133 -27.40 -1.80 29.50
N ARG A 134 -26.58 -2.55 30.24
CA ARG A 134 -25.12 -2.57 30.03
C ARG A 134 -24.77 -2.98 28.60
N ASP A 135 -25.40 -4.07 28.14
CA ASP A 135 -25.18 -4.59 26.78
C ASP A 135 -25.62 -3.56 25.72
N PHE A 136 -26.74 -2.86 25.92
CA PHE A 136 -27.21 -1.78 25.04
C PHE A 136 -26.26 -0.58 25.04
N GLU A 137 -25.81 -0.12 26.21
CA GLU A 137 -24.87 1.01 26.35
C GLU A 137 -23.52 0.69 25.67
N GLU A 138 -23.10 -0.57 25.70
CA GLU A 138 -21.91 -1.10 25.03
C GLU A 138 -22.14 -1.47 23.55
N ARG A 139 -23.36 -1.25 23.02
CA ARG A 139 -23.77 -1.60 21.64
C ARG A 139 -23.71 -3.10 21.31
N ARG A 140 -23.72 -3.97 22.32
CA ARG A 140 -23.89 -5.42 22.18
C ARG A 140 -25.37 -5.75 22.03
N PHE A 141 -25.99 -5.24 20.97
CA PHE A 141 -27.44 -5.24 20.81
C PHE A 141 -28.06 -6.65 20.76
N ASP A 142 -27.36 -7.64 20.22
CA ASP A 142 -27.85 -9.03 20.21
C ASP A 142 -28.03 -9.58 21.64
N ALA A 143 -26.99 -9.42 22.47
CA ALA A 143 -27.03 -9.80 23.89
C ALA A 143 -28.03 -8.97 24.70
N ALA A 144 -28.22 -7.69 24.33
CA ALA A 144 -29.21 -6.82 24.94
C ALA A 144 -30.64 -7.24 24.58
N VAL A 145 -30.89 -7.65 23.34
CA VAL A 145 -32.17 -8.23 22.90
C VAL A 145 -32.50 -9.48 23.68
N ASP A 146 -31.56 -10.40 23.88
CA ASP A 146 -31.79 -11.63 24.65
C ASP A 146 -32.12 -11.33 26.10
N ALA A 147 -31.33 -10.47 26.74
CA ALA A 147 -31.59 -10.07 28.12
C ALA A 147 -32.94 -9.33 28.28
N ALA A 148 -33.31 -8.49 27.32
CA ALA A 148 -34.58 -7.78 27.33
C ALA A 148 -35.78 -8.70 27.06
N ARG A 149 -35.63 -9.70 26.19
CA ARG A 149 -36.64 -10.74 25.94
C ARG A 149 -36.91 -11.57 27.18
N ASP A 150 -35.84 -12.06 27.83
CA ASP A 150 -35.94 -12.82 29.06
C ASP A 150 -36.57 -11.99 30.18
N ALA A 151 -36.19 -10.70 30.27
CA ALA A 151 -36.80 -9.76 31.20
C ALA A 151 -38.28 -9.56 30.92
N ALA A 152 -38.69 -9.38 29.65
CA ALA A 152 -40.09 -9.17 29.26
C ALA A 152 -40.95 -10.39 29.60
N HIS A 153 -40.49 -11.60 29.25
CA HIS A 153 -41.20 -12.84 29.57
C HIS A 153 -41.37 -13.05 31.08
N LEU A 154 -40.36 -12.73 31.89
CA LEU A 154 -40.49 -12.81 33.35
C LEU A 154 -41.35 -11.67 33.92
N ALA A 155 -41.29 -10.49 33.30
CA ALA A 155 -42.00 -9.30 33.75
C ALA A 155 -43.52 -9.35 33.54
N GLU A 156 -44.03 -10.23 32.68
CA GLU A 156 -45.46 -10.49 32.48
C GLU A 156 -46.20 -10.76 33.81
N ARG A 157 -45.51 -11.39 34.76
CA ARG A 157 -46.07 -11.74 36.08
C ARG A 157 -45.77 -10.70 37.16
N THR A 158 -45.23 -9.55 36.77
CA THR A 158 -44.69 -8.52 37.69
C THR A 158 -45.40 -7.17 37.50
N THR A 159 -44.71 -6.06 37.80
CA THR A 159 -45.30 -4.72 37.72
C THR A 159 -45.30 -4.18 36.30
N HIS A 160 -46.31 -3.39 35.96
CA HIS A 160 -46.39 -2.69 34.67
C HIS A 160 -45.13 -1.84 34.38
N ALA A 161 -44.50 -1.25 35.40
CA ALA A 161 -43.27 -0.47 35.27
C ALA A 161 -42.08 -1.32 34.79
N LEU A 162 -41.94 -2.55 35.29
CA LEU A 162 -40.92 -3.50 34.85
C LEU A 162 -41.17 -3.99 33.42
N ARG A 163 -42.42 -4.27 33.08
CA ARG A 163 -42.82 -4.66 31.73
C ARG A 163 -42.47 -3.57 30.73
N ARG A 164 -42.78 -2.31 31.05
CA ARG A 164 -42.42 -1.14 30.25
C ARG A 164 -40.90 -1.01 30.07
N ALA A 165 -40.12 -1.15 31.13
CA ALA A 165 -38.65 -1.11 31.04
C ALA A 165 -38.08 -2.22 30.13
N SER A 166 -38.65 -3.43 30.22
CA SER A 166 -38.24 -4.57 29.40
C SER A 166 -38.54 -4.33 27.92
N TRP A 167 -39.75 -3.87 27.61
CA TRP A 167 -40.14 -3.50 26.25
C TRP A 167 -39.28 -2.36 25.68
N SER A 168 -38.96 -1.34 26.48
CA SER A 168 -38.07 -0.25 26.03
C SER A 168 -36.71 -0.78 25.59
N TYR A 169 -36.04 -1.61 26.41
CA TYR A 169 -34.74 -2.15 26.03
C TYR A 169 -34.83 -3.12 24.85
N ALA A 170 -35.91 -3.89 24.74
CA ALA A 170 -36.12 -4.76 23.60
C ALA A 170 -36.30 -3.98 22.28
N ILE A 171 -37.15 -2.95 22.27
CA ILE A 171 -37.38 -2.07 21.10
C ILE A 171 -36.09 -1.33 20.73
N LEU A 172 -35.42 -0.71 21.71
CA LEU A 172 -34.17 0.03 21.46
C LEU A 172 -33.06 -0.86 20.93
N SER A 173 -32.94 -2.09 21.45
CA SER A 173 -31.91 -3.03 21.00
C SER A 173 -32.23 -3.60 19.62
N ALA A 174 -33.50 -3.90 19.32
CA ALA A 174 -33.95 -4.28 17.98
C ALA A 174 -33.67 -3.18 16.95
N GLN A 175 -34.00 -1.93 17.28
CA GLN A 175 -33.64 -0.77 16.47
C GLN A 175 -32.13 -0.68 16.26
N GLY A 176 -31.34 -0.85 17.32
CA GLY A 176 -29.87 -0.88 17.23
C GLY A 176 -29.34 -1.97 16.29
N LEU A 177 -29.93 -3.17 16.30
CA LEU A 177 -29.60 -4.26 15.36
C LEU A 177 -29.92 -3.87 13.92
N LEU A 178 -31.12 -3.32 13.66
CA LEU A 178 -31.53 -2.92 12.31
C LEU A 178 -30.65 -1.78 11.77
N GLU A 179 -30.39 -0.76 12.58
CA GLU A 179 -29.53 0.36 12.22
C GLU A 179 -28.06 -0.07 11.99
N SER A 180 -27.54 -0.99 12.82
CA SER A 180 -26.17 -1.51 12.66
C SER A 180 -26.01 -2.37 11.41
N SER A 181 -27.07 -3.07 11.00
CA SER A 181 -27.10 -3.82 9.75
C SER A 181 -26.99 -2.89 8.53
N GLY A 182 -27.41 -1.63 8.68
CA GLY A 182 -27.38 -0.64 7.60
C GLY A 182 -28.36 -0.95 6.47
N LEU A 183 -29.32 -1.85 6.71
CA LEU A 183 -30.37 -2.18 5.77
C LEU A 183 -31.39 -1.04 5.73
N SER A 184 -31.75 -0.62 4.53
CA SER A 184 -32.83 0.33 4.34
C SER A 184 -34.18 -0.27 4.74
N PRO A 185 -35.20 0.57 5.02
CA PRO A 185 -36.58 0.11 5.20
C PRO A 185 -37.12 -0.72 4.03
N LYS A 186 -36.54 -0.61 2.83
CA LYS A 186 -36.94 -1.45 1.69
C LYS A 186 -36.37 -2.87 1.78
N GLU A 187 -35.16 -3.03 2.30
CA GLU A 187 -34.46 -4.32 2.37
C GLU A 187 -34.85 -5.14 3.61
N ALA A 188 -35.20 -4.46 4.70
CA ALA A 188 -35.67 -5.07 5.94
C ALA A 188 -37.09 -4.62 6.32
N GLY A 189 -37.96 -4.37 5.32
CA GLY A 189 -39.31 -3.83 5.49
C GLY A 189 -40.11 -4.48 6.61
N PRO A 190 -40.27 -5.83 6.63
CA PRO A 190 -41.02 -6.48 7.69
C PRO A 190 -40.49 -6.20 9.10
N ALA A 191 -39.18 -6.09 9.29
CA ALA A 191 -38.59 -5.81 10.60
C ALA A 191 -38.75 -4.34 11.01
N TRP A 192 -38.66 -3.41 10.06
CA TRP A 192 -38.93 -2.00 10.29
C TRP A 192 -40.41 -1.73 10.57
N ASP A 193 -41.32 -2.39 9.86
CA ASP A 193 -42.76 -2.29 10.09
C ASP A 193 -43.13 -2.83 11.50
N LEU A 194 -42.52 -3.96 11.90
CA LEU A 194 -42.64 -4.49 13.26
C LEU A 194 -42.08 -3.52 14.30
N LEU A 195 -40.97 -2.83 14.01
CA LEU A 195 -40.37 -1.87 14.94
C LEU A 195 -41.31 -0.68 15.17
N GLU A 196 -41.83 -0.09 14.09
CA GLU A 196 -42.78 1.02 14.18
C GLU A 196 -44.08 0.58 14.89
N GLY A 197 -44.57 -0.62 14.57
CA GLY A 197 -45.74 -1.22 15.23
C GLY A 197 -45.53 -1.47 16.73
N ALA A 198 -44.31 -1.85 17.15
CA ALA A 198 -43.95 -2.02 18.55
C ALA A 198 -43.79 -0.67 19.28
N LYS A 199 -43.18 0.33 18.63
CA LYS A 199 -43.06 1.70 19.15
C LYS A 199 -44.44 2.33 19.39
N ALA A 200 -45.36 2.18 18.45
CA ALA A 200 -46.74 2.67 18.59
C ALA A 200 -47.45 2.05 19.79
N ARG A 201 -47.42 0.71 19.93
CA ARG A 201 -48.00 0.01 21.08
C ARG A 201 -47.35 0.44 22.41
N PHE A 202 -46.03 0.61 22.42
CA PHE A 202 -45.30 1.09 23.59
C PHE A 202 -45.73 2.49 24.02
N ALA A 203 -45.91 3.40 23.05
CA ALA A 203 -46.37 4.77 23.29
C ALA A 203 -47.81 4.81 23.84
N GLU A 204 -48.67 3.94 23.32
CA GLU A 204 -50.05 3.78 23.79
C GLU A 204 -50.15 3.07 25.15
N GLY A 205 -49.11 2.34 25.56
CA GLY A 205 -49.09 1.56 26.81
C GLY A 205 -49.67 0.15 26.67
N ARG A 206 -49.92 -0.32 25.44
CA ARG A 206 -50.41 -1.67 25.14
C ARG A 206 -49.27 -2.70 25.18
N LEU A 207 -48.87 -3.08 26.39
CA LEU A 207 -47.72 -3.97 26.65
C LEU A 207 -48.12 -5.43 26.90
N GLU A 208 -49.31 -5.85 26.48
CA GLU A 208 -49.88 -7.16 26.78
C GLU A 208 -49.56 -8.22 25.71
N ASP A 209 -49.15 -7.79 24.53
CA ASP A 209 -48.92 -8.64 23.36
C ASP A 209 -47.42 -8.92 23.17
N ASP A 210 -46.89 -9.84 23.99
CA ASP A 210 -45.48 -10.23 23.92
C ASP A 210 -45.15 -10.99 22.61
N ALA A 211 -46.15 -11.41 21.83
CA ALA A 211 -45.94 -12.02 20.51
C ALA A 211 -45.38 -10.99 19.51
N VAL A 212 -45.93 -9.78 19.49
CA VAL A 212 -45.41 -8.68 18.63
C VAL A 212 -43.96 -8.36 18.97
N LEU A 213 -43.61 -8.33 20.26
CA LEU A 213 -42.24 -8.11 20.67
C LEU A 213 -41.34 -9.28 20.26
N GLY A 214 -41.80 -10.53 20.45
CA GLY A 214 -41.10 -11.73 19.99
C GLY A 214 -40.79 -11.70 18.50
N GLU A 215 -41.80 -11.40 17.67
CA GLU A 215 -41.68 -11.28 16.22
C GLU A 215 -40.69 -10.19 15.80
N LEU A 216 -40.74 -9.00 16.41
CA LEU A 216 -39.78 -7.92 16.16
C LEU A 216 -38.34 -8.38 16.43
N LEU A 217 -38.11 -9.00 17.59
CA LEU A 217 -36.78 -9.40 18.00
C LEU A 217 -36.22 -10.50 17.07
N GLU A 218 -37.04 -11.49 16.70
CA GLU A 218 -36.65 -12.53 15.73
C GLU A 218 -36.38 -11.94 14.35
N ALA A 219 -37.26 -11.06 13.84
CA ALA A 219 -37.08 -10.41 12.55
C ALA A 219 -35.81 -9.55 12.51
N SER A 220 -35.51 -8.84 13.60
CA SER A 220 -34.32 -7.99 13.73
C SER A 220 -33.03 -8.81 13.78
N LYS A 221 -33.01 -9.89 14.57
CA LYS A 221 -31.88 -10.83 14.61
C LYS A 221 -31.65 -11.50 13.26
N ALA A 222 -32.72 -11.96 12.60
CA ALA A 222 -32.61 -12.59 11.29
C ALA A 222 -32.10 -11.61 10.22
N ALA A 223 -32.53 -10.35 10.24
CA ALA A 223 -32.03 -9.31 9.33
C ALA A 223 -30.53 -9.01 9.57
N HIS A 224 -30.13 -8.91 10.83
CA HIS A 224 -28.73 -8.71 11.22
C HIS A 224 -27.85 -9.91 10.83
N GLY A 225 -28.29 -11.13 11.13
CA GLY A 225 -27.59 -12.38 10.79
C GLY A 225 -27.37 -12.52 9.28
N ARG A 226 -28.41 -12.35 8.46
CA ARG A 226 -28.29 -12.37 6.98
C ARG A 226 -27.28 -11.35 6.47
N THR A 227 -27.24 -10.17 7.07
CA THR A 227 -26.28 -9.12 6.68
C THR A 227 -24.85 -9.53 7.06
N ALA A 228 -24.66 -10.09 8.25
CA ALA A 228 -23.36 -10.58 8.68
C ALA A 228 -22.85 -11.72 7.79
N ASP A 229 -23.71 -12.68 7.43
CA ASP A 229 -23.37 -13.77 6.51
C ASP A 229 -22.94 -13.25 5.15
N ARG A 230 -23.72 -12.35 4.56
CA ARG A 230 -23.35 -11.70 3.30
C ARG A 230 -21.99 -10.98 3.38
N LEU A 231 -21.73 -10.27 4.48
CA LEU A 231 -20.44 -9.62 4.68
C LEU A 231 -19.28 -10.61 4.84
N ARG A 232 -19.51 -11.82 5.40
CA ARG A 232 -18.49 -12.88 5.45
C ARG A 232 -18.15 -13.39 4.05
N ASP A 233 -19.15 -13.56 3.19
CA ASP A 233 -18.96 -13.95 1.80
C ASP A 233 -18.18 -12.87 1.03
N GLU A 234 -18.61 -11.61 1.13
CA GLU A 234 -17.90 -10.48 0.50
C GLU A 234 -16.47 -10.30 1.06
N LEU A 235 -16.24 -10.60 2.33
CA LEU A 235 -14.91 -10.58 2.95
C LEU A 235 -14.01 -11.68 2.38
N ALA A 236 -14.56 -12.88 2.09
CA ALA A 236 -13.83 -13.96 1.43
C ALA A 236 -13.46 -13.58 -0.01
N GLU A 237 -14.41 -13.03 -0.78
CA GLU A 237 -14.16 -12.55 -2.14
C GLU A 237 -13.07 -11.46 -2.17
N ALA A 238 -13.15 -10.47 -1.29
CA ALA A 238 -12.15 -9.41 -1.20
C ALA A 238 -10.75 -9.98 -0.86
N ARG A 239 -10.68 -11.02 -0.02
CA ARG A 239 -9.41 -11.69 0.30
C ARG A 239 -8.80 -12.35 -0.93
N ASP A 240 -9.62 -12.95 -1.78
CA ASP A 240 -9.14 -13.59 -3.01
C ASP A 240 -8.61 -12.56 -4.00
N VAL A 241 -9.24 -11.39 -4.12
CA VAL A 241 -8.72 -10.28 -4.94
C VAL A 241 -7.39 -9.75 -4.38
N VAL A 242 -7.27 -9.60 -3.05
CA VAL A 242 -6.02 -9.20 -2.40
C VAL A 242 -4.91 -10.21 -2.70
N ARG A 243 -5.20 -11.52 -2.59
CA ARG A 243 -4.26 -12.59 -2.90
C ARG A 243 -3.86 -12.61 -4.37
N GLU A 244 -4.82 -12.42 -5.27
CA GLU A 244 -4.55 -12.31 -6.70
C GLU A 244 -3.57 -11.16 -6.99
N ALA A 245 -3.83 -9.98 -6.42
CA ALA A 245 -2.94 -8.83 -6.54
C ALA A 245 -1.54 -9.11 -5.98
N ALA A 246 -1.45 -9.76 -4.81
CA ALA A 246 -0.18 -10.13 -4.19
C ALA A 246 0.61 -11.14 -5.03
N ASN A 247 -0.06 -12.14 -5.63
CA ASN A 247 0.55 -13.13 -6.50
C ASN A 247 1.13 -12.50 -7.79
N LEU A 248 0.58 -11.37 -8.24
CA LEU A 248 1.14 -10.55 -9.33
C LEU A 248 2.33 -9.67 -8.89
N GLY A 249 2.71 -9.73 -7.60
CA GLY A 249 3.75 -8.91 -7.00
C GLY A 249 3.33 -7.47 -6.70
N ALA A 250 2.03 -7.18 -6.65
CA ALA A 250 1.55 -5.84 -6.29
C ALA A 250 1.73 -5.58 -4.78
N GLY A 251 1.97 -4.32 -4.41
CA GLY A 251 2.00 -3.90 -3.00
C GLY A 251 0.60 -3.84 -2.40
N VAL A 252 0.21 -4.85 -1.60
CA VAL A 252 -1.16 -5.03 -1.09
C VAL A 252 -1.40 -4.54 0.36
N ALA A 253 -0.37 -4.06 1.05
CA ALA A 253 -0.43 -3.76 2.49
C ALA A 253 -1.65 -2.91 2.92
N LEU A 254 -1.98 -1.84 2.17
CA LEU A 254 -3.13 -0.98 2.51
C LEU A 254 -4.49 -1.69 2.33
N ALA A 255 -4.59 -2.60 1.35
CA ALA A 255 -5.79 -3.38 1.12
C ALA A 255 -5.94 -4.47 2.20
N GLU A 256 -4.84 -5.13 2.59
CA GLU A 256 -4.79 -6.09 3.70
C GLU A 256 -5.16 -5.46 5.04
N ASP A 257 -4.64 -4.26 5.34
CA ASP A 257 -4.99 -3.52 6.54
C ASP A 257 -6.49 -3.17 6.58
N ALA A 258 -7.06 -2.74 5.46
CA ALA A 258 -8.48 -2.43 5.35
C ALA A 258 -9.35 -3.68 5.50
N TRP A 259 -8.93 -4.80 4.89
CA TRP A 259 -9.58 -6.10 5.01
C TRP A 259 -9.58 -6.60 6.45
N THR A 260 -8.44 -6.51 7.15
CA THR A 260 -8.30 -6.91 8.56
C THR A 260 -9.20 -6.07 9.45
N ARG A 261 -9.25 -4.74 9.23
CA ARG A 261 -10.19 -3.87 9.93
C ARG A 261 -11.65 -4.26 9.69
N ALA A 262 -12.01 -4.65 8.47
CA ALA A 262 -13.36 -5.13 8.16
C ALA A 262 -13.70 -6.41 8.92
N ALA A 263 -12.77 -7.36 8.98
CA ALA A 263 -12.91 -8.60 9.77
C ALA A 263 -13.11 -8.31 11.27
N ASP A 264 -12.26 -7.47 11.86
CA ASP A 264 -12.36 -7.07 13.27
C ASP A 264 -13.70 -6.40 13.60
N LEU A 265 -14.20 -5.54 12.71
CA LEU A 265 -15.49 -4.86 12.88
C LEU A 265 -16.65 -5.84 12.77
N LEU A 266 -16.56 -6.81 11.85
CA LEU A 266 -17.55 -7.87 11.67
C LEU A 266 -17.62 -8.78 12.89
N GLU A 267 -16.48 -9.18 13.45
CA GLU A 267 -16.41 -9.97 14.69
C GLU A 267 -17.01 -9.23 15.89
N ARG A 268 -16.89 -7.91 15.93
CA ARG A 268 -17.49 -7.05 16.96
C ARG A 268 -18.98 -6.74 16.71
N GLY A 269 -19.55 -7.20 15.60
CA GLY A 269 -20.95 -6.93 15.22
C GLY A 269 -21.22 -5.54 14.64
N ASP A 270 -20.18 -4.74 14.34
CA ASP A 270 -20.34 -3.45 13.67
C ASP A 270 -20.41 -3.65 12.15
N LEU A 271 -21.57 -4.12 11.67
CA LEU A 271 -21.75 -4.50 10.25
C LEU A 271 -21.64 -3.30 9.30
N ARG A 272 -22.07 -2.11 9.73
CA ARG A 272 -21.91 -0.89 8.94
C ARG A 272 -20.43 -0.53 8.79
N GLY A 273 -19.68 -0.50 9.88
CA GLY A 273 -18.24 -0.23 9.84
C GLY A 273 -17.49 -1.29 9.02
N ALA A 274 -17.85 -2.57 9.17
CA ALA A 274 -17.29 -3.66 8.40
C ALA A 274 -17.52 -3.48 6.90
N ARG A 275 -18.74 -3.12 6.48
CA ARG A 275 -19.08 -2.85 5.07
C ARG A 275 -18.24 -1.71 4.49
N ASP A 276 -18.11 -0.59 5.19
CA ASP A 276 -17.35 0.57 4.71
C ASP A 276 -15.85 0.24 4.58
N ALA A 277 -15.29 -0.49 5.55
CA ALA A 277 -13.91 -0.97 5.53
C ALA A 277 -13.69 -1.99 4.40
N LEU A 278 -14.65 -2.90 4.17
CA LEU A 278 -14.61 -3.91 3.12
C LEU A 278 -14.66 -3.29 1.72
N ALA A 279 -15.56 -2.32 1.50
CA ALA A 279 -15.63 -1.58 0.25
C ALA A 279 -14.30 -0.84 -0.04
N THR A 280 -13.66 -0.32 1.01
CA THR A 280 -12.32 0.29 0.91
C THR A 280 -11.27 -0.76 0.53
N ALA A 281 -11.28 -1.93 1.18
CA ALA A 281 -10.34 -3.02 0.89
C ALA A 281 -10.48 -3.52 -0.56
N ALA A 282 -11.71 -3.79 -1.01
CA ALA A 282 -12.01 -4.26 -2.36
C ALA A 282 -11.55 -3.26 -3.42
N ARG A 283 -11.84 -1.96 -3.23
CA ARG A 283 -11.39 -0.91 -4.15
C ARG A 283 -9.87 -0.83 -4.21
N LEU A 284 -9.19 -0.79 -3.06
CA LEU A 284 -7.72 -0.72 -3.01
C LEU A 284 -7.08 -1.94 -3.67
N ALA A 285 -7.60 -3.15 -3.41
CA ALA A 285 -7.11 -4.38 -4.01
C ALA A 285 -7.26 -4.39 -5.53
N ALA A 286 -8.44 -4.00 -6.04
CA ALA A 286 -8.68 -3.88 -7.48
C ALA A 286 -7.77 -2.84 -8.13
N ASP A 287 -7.63 -1.65 -7.52
CA ASP A 287 -6.79 -0.56 -8.04
C ASP A 287 -5.32 -1.00 -8.19
N VAL A 288 -4.75 -1.67 -7.17
CA VAL A 288 -3.36 -2.13 -7.22
C VAL A 288 -3.16 -3.30 -8.18
N ARG A 289 -4.14 -4.22 -8.25
CA ARG A 289 -4.14 -5.32 -9.22
C ARG A 289 -4.14 -4.78 -10.64
N ASP A 290 -5.10 -3.93 -10.99
CA ASP A 290 -5.28 -3.42 -12.35
C ASP A 290 -4.13 -2.50 -12.78
N ARG A 291 -3.50 -1.79 -11.83
CA ARG A 291 -2.23 -1.10 -12.09
C ARG A 291 -1.12 -2.09 -12.42
N ARG A 292 -0.94 -3.14 -11.62
CA ARG A 292 0.11 -4.13 -11.82
C ARG A 292 -0.06 -4.87 -13.15
N ILE A 293 -1.29 -5.19 -13.53
CA ILE A 293 -1.61 -5.77 -14.83
C ILE A 293 -1.12 -4.88 -15.97
N ARG A 294 -1.44 -3.58 -15.93
CA ARG A 294 -0.99 -2.61 -16.94
C ARG A 294 0.53 -2.46 -17.00
N GLU A 295 1.21 -2.52 -15.86
CA GLU A 295 2.68 -2.51 -15.81
C GLU A 295 3.30 -3.75 -16.49
N ILE A 296 2.73 -4.93 -16.25
CA ILE A 296 3.19 -6.16 -16.91
C ILE A 296 2.98 -6.06 -18.42
N GLU A 297 1.81 -5.58 -18.86
CA GLU A 297 1.49 -5.39 -20.27
C GLU A 297 2.41 -4.37 -20.95
N SER A 298 2.75 -3.25 -20.28
CA SER A 298 3.68 -2.27 -20.81
C SER A 298 5.13 -2.75 -20.85
N THR A 299 5.52 -3.64 -19.92
CA THR A 299 6.87 -4.24 -19.89
C THR A 299 7.17 -5.01 -21.17
N ALA A 300 6.17 -5.65 -21.79
CA ALA A 300 6.38 -6.37 -23.05
C ALA A 300 6.94 -5.48 -24.18
N SER A 301 6.50 -4.22 -24.26
CA SER A 301 7.02 -3.25 -25.24
C SER A 301 8.47 -2.85 -24.90
N ALA A 302 8.79 -2.66 -23.62
CA ALA A 302 10.14 -2.32 -23.20
C ALA A 302 11.14 -3.46 -23.49
N VAL A 303 10.73 -4.72 -23.27
CA VAL A 303 11.54 -5.90 -23.59
C VAL A 303 11.80 -6.01 -25.09
N GLU A 304 10.80 -5.72 -25.93
CA GLU A 304 10.98 -5.67 -27.38
C GLU A 304 12.03 -4.64 -27.81
N ASP A 305 12.03 -3.45 -27.19
CA ASP A 305 13.05 -2.43 -27.44
C ASP A 305 14.45 -2.90 -27.01
N HIS A 306 14.58 -3.60 -25.88
CA HIS A 306 15.84 -4.19 -25.42
C HIS A 306 16.36 -5.25 -26.38
N ILE A 307 15.48 -6.15 -26.87
CA ILE A 307 15.82 -7.16 -27.87
C ILE A 307 16.28 -6.50 -29.17
N ALA A 308 15.55 -5.48 -29.65
CA ALA A 308 15.92 -4.75 -30.85
C ALA A 308 17.28 -4.05 -30.72
N LEU A 309 17.59 -3.50 -29.54
CA LEU A 309 18.90 -2.91 -29.26
C LEU A 309 20.02 -3.97 -29.21
N ALA A 310 19.79 -5.10 -28.55
CA ALA A 310 20.72 -6.22 -28.51
C ALA A 310 21.04 -6.73 -29.93
N ARG A 311 20.03 -6.86 -30.79
CA ARG A 311 20.20 -7.25 -32.19
C ARG A 311 21.06 -6.24 -32.97
N LYS A 312 20.84 -4.94 -32.76
CA LYS A 312 21.62 -3.87 -33.43
C LYS A 312 23.11 -3.91 -33.09
N VAL A 313 23.48 -4.39 -31.90
CA VAL A 313 24.88 -4.57 -31.51
C VAL A 313 25.45 -5.93 -31.91
N GLY A 314 24.67 -6.76 -32.63
CA GLY A 314 25.09 -8.08 -33.13
C GLY A 314 24.98 -9.20 -32.10
N ALA A 315 24.16 -9.04 -31.06
CA ALA A 315 23.88 -10.14 -30.13
C ALA A 315 22.95 -11.16 -30.77
N ASP A 316 23.15 -12.43 -30.43
CA ASP A 316 22.17 -13.48 -30.68
C ASP A 316 20.99 -13.26 -29.73
N VAL A 317 19.78 -13.19 -30.29
CA VAL A 317 18.55 -12.81 -29.58
C VAL A 317 17.44 -13.85 -29.73
N ASP A 318 17.70 -14.99 -30.39
CA ASP A 318 16.68 -15.97 -30.74
C ASP A 318 15.94 -16.49 -29.49
N ASP A 319 16.67 -16.89 -28.44
CA ASP A 319 16.09 -17.33 -27.16
C ASP A 319 15.25 -16.23 -26.47
N ALA A 320 15.65 -14.97 -26.59
CA ALA A 320 14.92 -13.84 -26.00
C ALA A 320 13.64 -13.54 -26.77
N GLU A 321 13.66 -13.67 -28.10
CA GLU A 321 12.48 -13.55 -28.96
C GLU A 321 11.47 -14.66 -28.71
N ASP A 322 11.93 -15.90 -28.56
CA ASP A 322 11.08 -17.05 -28.25
C ASP A 322 10.38 -16.88 -26.89
N LEU A 323 11.10 -16.36 -25.88
CA LEU A 323 10.51 -16.05 -24.57
C LEU A 323 9.51 -14.90 -24.64
N LEU A 324 9.79 -13.85 -25.44
CA LEU A 324 8.85 -12.74 -25.64
C LEU A 324 7.57 -13.23 -26.35
N ALA A 325 7.69 -14.13 -27.33
CA ALA A 325 6.54 -14.75 -27.99
C ALA A 325 5.68 -15.56 -27.00
N GLN A 326 6.31 -16.43 -26.21
CA GLN A 326 5.61 -17.18 -25.15
C GLN A 326 4.95 -16.26 -24.11
N ALA A 327 5.60 -15.14 -23.76
CA ALA A 327 5.05 -14.16 -22.85
C ALA A 327 3.79 -13.49 -23.43
N ARG A 328 3.79 -13.15 -24.72
CA ARG A 328 2.61 -12.59 -25.42
C ARG A 328 1.46 -13.59 -25.45
N ASP A 329 1.73 -14.87 -25.68
CA ASP A 329 0.72 -15.92 -25.61
C ASP A 329 0.15 -16.11 -24.20
N ALA A 330 1.02 -16.02 -23.18
CA ALA A 330 0.61 -16.05 -21.77
C ALA A 330 -0.26 -14.83 -21.41
N LEU A 331 0.07 -13.63 -21.89
CA LEU A 331 -0.75 -12.42 -21.72
C LEU A 331 -2.11 -12.56 -22.41
N ALA A 332 -2.15 -13.04 -23.65
CA ALA A 332 -3.39 -13.29 -24.39
C ALA A 332 -4.27 -14.34 -23.68
N GLY A 333 -3.65 -15.33 -23.04
CA GLY A 333 -4.33 -16.33 -22.21
C GLY A 333 -4.65 -15.88 -20.77
N GLY A 334 -4.36 -14.64 -20.40
CA GLY A 334 -4.60 -14.09 -19.05
C GLY A 334 -3.67 -14.62 -17.95
N ARG A 335 -2.64 -15.41 -18.29
CA ARG A 335 -1.66 -15.99 -17.36
C ARG A 335 -0.55 -14.99 -17.05
N ARG A 336 -0.91 -13.94 -16.32
CA ARG A 336 -0.06 -12.75 -16.11
C ARG A 336 1.19 -12.99 -15.25
N VAL A 337 1.12 -13.92 -14.28
CA VAL A 337 2.28 -14.29 -13.45
C VAL A 337 3.35 -14.98 -14.30
N GLU A 338 2.94 -15.92 -15.14
CA GLU A 338 3.81 -16.62 -16.09
C GLU A 338 4.40 -15.63 -17.11
N ALA A 339 3.56 -14.75 -17.66
CA ALA A 339 4.02 -13.71 -18.59
C ALA A 339 5.11 -12.82 -17.97
N TRP A 340 4.95 -12.38 -16.72
CA TRP A 340 5.96 -11.57 -16.03
C TRP A 340 7.31 -12.28 -15.89
N ASP A 341 7.32 -13.57 -15.54
CA ASP A 341 8.57 -14.35 -15.43
C ASP A 341 9.25 -14.48 -16.80
N LEU A 342 8.49 -14.82 -17.84
CA LEU A 342 8.98 -14.92 -19.21
C LEU A 342 9.56 -13.60 -19.71
N LEU A 343 8.86 -12.47 -19.49
CA LEU A 343 9.35 -11.14 -19.83
C LEU A 343 10.65 -10.80 -19.10
N SER A 344 10.72 -11.06 -17.78
CA SER A 344 11.91 -10.79 -16.98
C SER A 344 13.13 -11.60 -17.43
N ARG A 345 12.89 -12.84 -17.90
CA ARG A 345 13.94 -13.70 -18.46
C ARG A 345 14.38 -13.23 -19.84
N ALA A 346 13.44 -12.88 -20.73
CA ALA A 346 13.72 -12.33 -22.05
C ALA A 346 14.55 -11.04 -21.96
N GLU A 347 14.16 -10.12 -21.08
CA GLU A 347 14.89 -8.88 -20.80
C GLU A 347 16.34 -9.16 -20.39
N ARG A 348 16.51 -10.07 -19.42
CA ARG A 348 17.83 -10.43 -18.91
C ARG A 348 18.73 -11.01 -20.00
N LEU A 349 18.21 -11.92 -20.84
CA LEU A 349 18.97 -12.51 -21.95
C LEU A 349 19.35 -11.45 -22.97
N ALA A 350 18.43 -10.56 -23.36
CA ALA A 350 18.71 -9.47 -24.29
C ALA A 350 19.81 -8.54 -23.75
N MET A 351 19.72 -8.12 -22.48
CA MET A 351 20.72 -7.27 -21.85
C MET A 351 22.08 -7.96 -21.72
N GLN A 352 22.11 -9.25 -21.36
CA GLN A 352 23.36 -10.02 -21.26
C GLN A 352 24.04 -10.17 -22.63
N GLY A 353 23.26 -10.52 -23.67
CA GLY A 353 23.77 -10.61 -25.04
C GLY A 353 24.33 -9.28 -25.52
N GLN A 354 23.62 -8.17 -25.26
CA GLN A 354 24.08 -6.83 -25.57
C GLN A 354 25.41 -6.50 -24.86
N GLN A 355 25.51 -6.74 -23.55
CA GLN A 355 26.71 -6.45 -22.77
C GLN A 355 27.92 -7.27 -23.25
N GLU A 356 27.71 -8.53 -23.59
CA GLU A 356 28.76 -9.40 -24.10
C GLU A 356 29.31 -8.90 -25.43
N GLN A 357 28.44 -8.48 -26.36
CA GLN A 357 28.90 -7.94 -27.65
C GLN A 357 29.62 -6.61 -27.51
N ILE A 358 29.14 -5.74 -26.62
CA ILE A 358 29.84 -4.49 -26.31
C ILE A 358 31.23 -4.80 -25.74
N ARG A 359 31.35 -5.78 -24.84
CA ARG A 359 32.64 -6.19 -24.28
C ARG A 359 33.60 -6.70 -25.36
N LYS A 360 33.15 -7.63 -26.21
CA LYS A 360 33.94 -8.15 -27.33
C LYS A 360 34.40 -7.03 -28.27
N ALA A 361 33.51 -6.09 -28.59
CA ALA A 361 33.85 -4.94 -29.42
C ALA A 361 34.93 -4.06 -28.75
N MET A 362 34.87 -3.86 -27.43
CA MET A 362 35.91 -3.11 -26.71
C MET A 362 37.24 -3.85 -26.67
N GLU A 363 37.25 -5.16 -26.49
CA GLU A 363 38.47 -5.98 -26.50
C GLU A 363 39.17 -5.93 -27.87
N ILE A 364 38.41 -6.05 -28.96
CA ILE A 364 38.95 -5.94 -30.32
C ILE A 364 39.57 -4.56 -30.54
N ARG A 365 38.88 -3.49 -30.11
CA ARG A 365 39.37 -2.11 -30.19
C ARG A 365 40.66 -1.93 -29.39
N GLY A 366 40.71 -2.47 -28.17
CA GLY A 366 41.89 -2.46 -27.32
C GLY A 366 43.08 -3.14 -27.99
N ALA A 367 42.89 -4.36 -28.48
CA ALA A 367 43.94 -5.12 -29.17
C ALA A 367 44.45 -4.43 -30.44
N GLN A 368 43.56 -3.81 -31.22
CA GLN A 368 43.94 -3.02 -32.41
C GLN A 368 44.78 -1.79 -32.03
N THR A 369 44.39 -1.10 -30.95
CA THR A 369 45.09 0.09 -30.44
C THR A 369 46.46 -0.29 -29.88
N GLU A 370 46.56 -1.38 -29.12
CA GLU A 370 47.82 -1.89 -28.58
C GLU A 370 48.77 -2.28 -29.70
N ARG A 371 48.29 -3.07 -30.68
CA ARG A 371 49.10 -3.46 -31.84
C ARG A 371 49.60 -2.26 -32.64
N ALA A 372 48.73 -1.28 -32.91
CA ALA A 372 49.13 -0.05 -33.60
C ALA A 372 50.21 0.72 -32.81
N SER A 373 50.04 0.81 -31.48
CA SER A 373 51.00 1.48 -30.59
C SER A 373 52.37 0.79 -30.58
N LEU A 374 52.40 -0.54 -30.57
CA LEU A 374 53.65 -1.32 -30.65
C LEU A 374 54.38 -1.08 -31.97
N ILE A 375 53.65 -1.08 -33.10
CA ILE A 375 54.23 -0.81 -34.42
C ILE A 375 54.82 0.61 -34.48
N ILE A 376 54.08 1.61 -33.97
CA ILE A 376 54.55 2.99 -33.89
C ILE A 376 55.82 3.07 -33.03
N ALA A 377 55.84 2.41 -31.87
CA ALA A 377 56.98 2.41 -30.96
C ALA A 377 58.23 1.73 -31.57
N ALA A 378 58.05 0.67 -32.36
CA ALA A 378 59.14 -0.04 -33.04
C ALA A 378 59.69 0.74 -34.25
N SER A 379 58.81 1.44 -34.99
CA SER A 379 59.17 2.15 -36.22
C SER A 379 59.80 3.52 -35.96
N GLU A 380 59.40 4.21 -34.88
CA GLU A 380 59.86 5.56 -34.55
C GLU A 380 61.40 5.68 -34.43
N PRO A 381 62.12 4.76 -33.74
CA PRO A 381 63.59 4.83 -33.65
C PRO A 381 64.29 4.73 -35.01
N LEU A 382 63.79 3.89 -35.92
CA LEU A 382 64.36 3.74 -37.26
C LEU A 382 64.22 5.04 -38.08
N VAL A 383 63.05 5.68 -38.01
CA VAL A 383 62.79 6.96 -38.67
C VAL A 383 63.67 8.06 -38.09
N GLN A 384 63.78 8.14 -36.77
CA GLN A 384 64.64 9.13 -36.10
C GLN A 384 66.13 8.94 -36.46
N GLU A 385 66.62 7.69 -36.51
CA GLU A 385 67.99 7.42 -36.92
C GLU A 385 68.23 7.77 -38.40
N ALA A 386 67.28 7.44 -39.29
CA ALA A 386 67.39 7.75 -40.70
C ALA A 386 67.49 9.27 -40.95
N GLU A 387 66.65 10.05 -40.28
CA GLU A 387 66.73 11.52 -40.31
C GLU A 387 68.07 12.02 -39.76
N ALA A 388 68.58 11.45 -38.67
CA ALA A 388 69.87 11.82 -38.09
C ALA A 388 71.06 11.53 -39.03
N TYR A 389 70.94 10.52 -39.91
CA TYR A 389 71.93 10.25 -40.96
C TYR A 389 71.70 11.06 -42.24
N GLY A 390 70.63 11.84 -42.33
CA GLY A 390 70.28 12.65 -43.51
C GLY A 390 69.60 11.84 -44.62
N LEU A 391 69.08 10.65 -44.31
CA LEU A 391 68.28 9.86 -45.24
C LEU A 391 66.85 10.44 -45.32
N ASN A 392 66.19 10.29 -46.47
CA ASN A 392 64.82 10.76 -46.63
C ASN A 392 63.83 9.83 -45.93
N ALA A 393 63.39 10.21 -44.72
CA ALA A 393 62.38 9.49 -43.93
C ALA A 393 61.03 10.22 -43.85
N ALA A 394 60.77 11.21 -44.72
CA ALA A 394 59.62 12.10 -44.62
C ALA A 394 58.27 11.38 -44.72
N GLU A 395 58.18 10.35 -45.57
CA GLU A 395 56.98 9.51 -45.74
C GLU A 395 56.66 8.75 -44.44
N ALA A 396 57.63 8.00 -43.91
CA ALA A 396 57.47 7.24 -42.67
C ALA A 396 57.11 8.13 -41.48
N ARG A 397 57.77 9.30 -41.35
CA ARG A 397 57.46 10.30 -40.32
C ARG A 397 56.02 10.81 -40.40
N THR A 398 55.55 11.08 -41.61
CA THR A 398 54.19 11.57 -41.84
C THR A 398 53.16 10.51 -41.46
N LEU A 399 53.39 9.26 -41.86
CA LEU A 399 52.51 8.13 -41.52
C LEU A 399 52.47 7.85 -40.02
N LEU A 400 53.61 7.91 -39.30
CA LEU A 400 53.63 7.78 -37.83
C LEU A 400 52.84 8.89 -37.13
N ARG A 401 52.91 10.14 -37.64
CA ARG A 401 52.10 11.24 -37.10
C ARG A 401 50.62 11.01 -37.34
N GLN A 402 50.23 10.67 -38.57
CA GLN A 402 48.85 10.37 -38.93
C GLN A 402 48.28 9.21 -38.10
N ALA A 403 49.06 8.15 -37.87
CA ALA A 403 48.67 7.03 -37.03
C ALA A 403 48.35 7.49 -35.60
N ARG A 404 49.21 8.30 -34.97
CA ARG A 404 48.97 8.85 -33.62
C ARG A 404 47.75 9.75 -33.56
N ASP A 405 47.59 10.65 -34.53
CA ASP A 405 46.48 11.60 -34.56
C ASP A 405 45.13 10.88 -34.71
N VAL A 406 45.09 9.84 -35.55
CA VAL A 406 43.87 9.06 -35.81
C VAL A 406 43.53 8.13 -34.64
N LEU A 407 44.53 7.49 -34.02
CA LEU A 407 44.34 6.75 -32.77
C LEU A 407 43.86 7.66 -31.63
N GLY A 408 44.41 8.87 -31.51
CA GLY A 408 43.99 9.87 -30.52
C GLY A 408 42.55 10.35 -30.71
N LYS A 409 42.02 10.25 -31.94
CA LYS A 409 40.61 10.53 -32.28
C LYS A 409 39.68 9.32 -32.08
N GLY A 410 40.22 8.15 -31.73
CA GLY A 410 39.44 6.93 -31.48
C GLY A 410 39.10 6.11 -32.73
N ASP A 411 39.67 6.41 -33.90
CA ASP A 411 39.54 5.57 -35.10
C ASP A 411 40.68 4.53 -35.13
N TYR A 412 40.46 3.43 -34.42
CA TYR A 412 41.42 2.36 -34.23
C TYR A 412 41.73 1.55 -35.50
N VAL A 413 40.78 1.46 -36.45
CA VAL A 413 40.99 0.71 -37.71
C VAL A 413 41.93 1.50 -38.62
N THR A 414 41.61 2.77 -38.85
CA THR A 414 42.44 3.64 -39.69
C THR A 414 43.79 3.91 -39.02
N GLY A 415 43.81 4.05 -37.69
CA GLY A 415 45.04 4.19 -36.91
C GLY A 415 45.99 3.00 -37.07
N LEU A 416 45.49 1.76 -37.00
CA LEU A 416 46.29 0.56 -37.24
C LEU A 416 46.79 0.47 -38.69
N LEU A 417 45.98 0.87 -39.67
CA LEU A 417 46.39 0.91 -41.08
C LEU A 417 47.57 1.88 -41.29
N PHE A 418 47.48 3.11 -40.76
CA PHE A 418 48.58 4.06 -40.85
C PHE A 418 49.84 3.57 -40.13
N ALA A 419 49.69 2.91 -38.98
CA ALA A 419 50.81 2.32 -38.26
C ALA A 419 51.53 1.25 -39.12
N ARG A 420 50.79 0.35 -39.78
CA ARG A 420 51.37 -0.66 -40.68
C ARG A 420 52.06 -0.03 -41.89
N ASN A 421 51.45 0.96 -42.53
CA ASN A 421 52.07 1.65 -43.65
C ASN A 421 53.36 2.37 -43.22
N ALA A 422 53.39 2.92 -41.99
CA ALA A 422 54.59 3.51 -41.43
C ALA A 422 55.69 2.49 -41.17
N GLU A 423 55.34 1.28 -40.71
CA GLU A 423 56.26 0.16 -40.53
C GLU A 423 56.90 -0.25 -41.86
N GLU A 424 56.10 -0.43 -42.91
CA GLU A 424 56.61 -0.77 -44.24
C GLU A 424 57.55 0.33 -44.77
N ALA A 425 57.17 1.60 -44.62
CA ALA A 425 58.02 2.72 -45.00
C ALA A 425 59.32 2.77 -44.18
N ALA A 426 59.27 2.45 -42.88
CA ALA A 426 60.45 2.38 -42.01
C ALA A 426 61.36 1.20 -42.36
N LEU A 427 60.81 0.03 -42.69
CA LEU A 427 61.56 -1.15 -43.12
C LEU A 427 62.32 -0.89 -44.43
N ARG A 428 61.78 -0.07 -45.35
CA ARG A 428 62.52 0.38 -46.55
C ARG A 428 63.77 1.19 -46.23
N LEU A 429 63.83 1.84 -45.07
CA LEU A 429 65.01 2.59 -44.61
C LEU A 429 66.08 1.66 -44.03
N GLU A 430 65.72 0.45 -43.60
CA GLU A 430 66.62 -0.44 -42.87
C GLU A 430 67.90 -0.83 -43.66
N PRO A 431 67.84 -1.22 -44.95
CA PRO A 431 69.05 -1.48 -45.73
C PRO A 431 69.96 -0.26 -45.87
N LEU A 432 69.37 0.93 -46.04
CA LEU A 432 70.10 2.20 -46.16
C LEU A 432 70.75 2.60 -44.84
N LEU A 433 70.03 2.41 -43.73
CA LEU A 433 70.55 2.57 -42.37
C LEU A 433 71.72 1.63 -42.13
N LEU A 434 71.64 0.37 -42.53
CA LEU A 434 72.74 -0.59 -42.39
C LEU A 434 73.96 -0.21 -43.24
N GLU A 435 73.77 0.37 -44.42
CA GLU A 435 74.87 0.91 -45.23
C GLU A 435 75.52 2.13 -44.58
N GLU A 436 74.73 3.09 -44.11
CA GLU A 436 75.23 4.27 -43.40
C GLU A 436 75.91 3.89 -42.08
N ARG A 437 75.35 2.93 -41.34
CA ARG A 437 75.99 2.35 -40.14
C ARG A 437 77.34 1.73 -40.50
N ARG A 438 77.46 1.01 -41.63
CA ARG A 438 78.74 0.46 -42.10
C ARG A 438 79.74 1.55 -42.48
N LYS A 439 79.33 2.55 -43.28
CA LYS A 439 80.19 3.67 -43.70
C LYS A 439 80.74 4.47 -42.51
N ARG A 440 79.93 4.65 -41.47
CA ARG A 440 80.28 5.39 -40.25
C ARG A 440 80.95 4.52 -39.18
N GLY A 441 81.16 3.23 -39.44
CA GLY A 441 81.75 2.29 -38.48
C GLY A 441 80.88 2.05 -37.25
N THR A 442 79.58 2.31 -37.32
CA THR A 442 78.58 2.10 -36.25
C THR A 442 77.75 0.84 -36.47
N SER A 443 78.06 0.01 -37.48
CA SER A 443 77.42 -1.28 -37.69
C SER A 443 77.79 -2.26 -36.58
N LYS A 444 76.77 -2.88 -35.98
CA LYS A 444 76.93 -3.94 -34.99
C LYS A 444 77.76 -5.10 -35.55
N PRO A 445 78.88 -5.47 -34.92
CA PRO A 445 79.66 -6.62 -35.38
C PRO A 445 78.83 -7.91 -35.25
N ALA A 446 78.83 -8.74 -36.28
CA ALA A 446 78.17 -10.05 -36.25
C ALA A 446 79.00 -11.11 -35.51
N SER A 447 80.31 -10.89 -35.42
CA SER A 447 81.26 -11.73 -34.68
C SER A 447 82.50 -10.92 -34.32
N GLY A 448 83.26 -11.40 -33.35
CA GLY A 448 84.52 -10.80 -32.92
C GLY A 448 85.19 -11.70 -31.89
N LEU A 449 86.43 -11.38 -31.53
CA LEU A 449 87.16 -12.08 -30.47
C LEU A 449 87.22 -11.19 -29.23
N CYS A 450 86.98 -11.77 -28.06
CA CYS A 450 87.12 -11.05 -26.80
C CYS A 450 88.57 -10.61 -26.61
N GLY A 451 88.81 -9.30 -26.42
CA GLY A 451 90.16 -8.79 -26.15
C GLY A 451 90.76 -9.28 -24.82
N ALA A 452 89.95 -9.77 -23.88
CA ALA A 452 90.41 -10.26 -22.58
C ALA A 452 90.72 -11.77 -22.56
N CYS A 453 89.92 -12.60 -23.24
CA CYS A 453 90.05 -14.07 -23.18
C CYS A 453 90.15 -14.77 -24.54
N GLY A 454 90.09 -14.04 -25.65
CA GLY A 454 90.15 -14.60 -27.01
C GLY A 454 88.91 -15.38 -27.48
N SER A 455 87.85 -15.51 -26.66
CA SER A 455 86.64 -16.24 -27.03
C SER A 455 85.83 -15.52 -28.12
N GLY A 456 85.31 -16.28 -29.08
CA GLY A 456 84.37 -15.79 -30.11
C GLY A 456 82.92 -15.63 -29.64
N ARG A 457 82.60 -16.03 -28.40
CA ARG A 457 81.24 -15.95 -27.83
C ARG A 457 80.98 -14.55 -27.27
N LEU A 458 80.67 -13.62 -28.16
CA LEU A 458 80.35 -12.23 -27.83
C LEU A 458 78.87 -11.96 -28.11
N GLU A 459 78.22 -11.30 -27.16
CA GLU A 459 76.91 -10.68 -27.38
C GLU A 459 77.13 -9.19 -27.57
N PHE A 460 76.63 -8.63 -28.66
CA PHE A 460 76.67 -7.20 -28.90
C PHE A 460 75.29 -6.64 -28.57
N HIS A 461 75.22 -5.54 -27.81
CA HIS A 461 73.98 -4.84 -27.49
C HIS A 461 73.86 -3.55 -28.30
N ASP A 462 72.63 -3.13 -28.58
CA ASP A 462 72.37 -2.00 -29.50
C ASP A 462 72.75 -0.63 -28.91
N ASN A 463 73.03 -0.57 -27.61
CA ASN A 463 73.57 0.59 -26.90
C ASN A 463 75.08 0.83 -27.15
N GLY A 464 75.72 0.08 -28.07
CA GLY A 464 77.13 0.23 -28.41
C GLY A 464 78.11 -0.49 -27.47
N TRP A 465 77.59 -1.24 -26.50
CA TRP A 465 78.35 -2.14 -25.64
C TRP A 465 78.15 -3.59 -26.06
N GLY A 466 79.12 -4.44 -25.76
CA GLY A 466 79.04 -5.88 -25.92
C GLY A 466 79.55 -6.56 -24.67
N GLN A 467 79.14 -7.79 -24.45
CA GLN A 467 79.57 -8.61 -23.35
C GLN A 467 80.14 -9.93 -23.87
N CYS A 468 81.29 -10.34 -23.34
CA CYS A 468 81.79 -11.68 -23.60
C CYS A 468 81.04 -12.68 -22.72
N LEU A 469 80.35 -13.65 -23.35
CA LEU A 469 79.61 -14.68 -22.63
C LEU A 469 80.52 -15.72 -21.96
N ALA A 470 81.82 -15.73 -22.26
CA ALA A 470 82.78 -16.65 -21.67
C ALA A 470 83.47 -16.10 -20.42
N CYS A 471 83.86 -14.82 -20.41
CA CYS A 471 84.58 -14.21 -19.28
C CYS A 471 83.81 -13.07 -18.59
N GLY A 472 82.60 -12.76 -19.07
CA GLY A 472 81.74 -11.71 -18.53
C GLY A 472 82.19 -10.27 -18.83
N SER A 473 83.36 -10.08 -19.46
CA SER A 473 83.92 -8.75 -19.72
C SER A 473 83.03 -7.96 -20.68
N ALA A 474 82.57 -6.79 -20.22
CA ALA A 474 81.91 -5.81 -21.06
C ALA A 474 82.96 -5.00 -21.83
N PHE A 475 82.69 -4.73 -23.10
CA PHE A 475 83.55 -3.96 -23.98
C PHE A 475 82.71 -3.03 -24.85
N ARG A 476 83.29 -1.96 -25.34
CA ARG A 476 82.59 -0.99 -26.18
C ARG A 476 82.96 -1.23 -27.64
N TRP A 477 81.97 -1.56 -28.47
CA TRP A 477 82.19 -1.84 -29.90
C TRP A 477 81.80 -0.65 -30.79
N ARG A 478 81.05 0.32 -30.27
CA ARG A 478 80.68 1.56 -30.96
C ARG A 478 81.34 2.78 -30.32
N ALA A 479 81.91 3.67 -31.12
CA ALA A 479 82.39 4.97 -30.62
C ALA A 479 81.22 5.82 -30.07
N PRO A 480 81.42 6.66 -29.03
CA PRO A 480 80.37 7.49 -28.47
C PRO A 480 79.72 8.39 -29.53
N GLY A 481 78.39 8.33 -29.64
CA GLY A 481 77.63 9.23 -30.51
C GLY A 481 77.71 10.68 -30.04
N LEU A 482 77.38 11.64 -30.91
CA LEU A 482 77.39 13.08 -30.58
C LEU A 482 76.50 13.41 -29.36
N THR A 483 75.35 12.75 -29.22
CA THR A 483 74.46 12.88 -28.07
C THR A 483 75.05 12.31 -26.77
N GLU A 484 75.78 11.19 -26.82
CA GLU A 484 76.49 10.65 -25.65
C GLU A 484 77.72 11.49 -25.28
N LYS A 485 78.39 12.10 -26.26
CA LYS A 485 79.45 13.10 -26.01
C LYS A 485 78.88 14.33 -25.31
N VAL A 486 77.69 14.78 -25.71
CA VAL A 486 77.00 15.91 -25.05
C VAL A 486 76.50 15.53 -23.66
N ARG A 487 75.96 14.32 -23.44
CA ARG A 487 75.56 13.83 -22.10
C ARG A 487 76.75 13.65 -21.16
N GLY A 488 77.87 13.12 -21.67
CA GLY A 488 79.12 13.00 -20.91
C GLY A 488 79.79 14.34 -20.60
N LEU A 489 79.56 15.38 -21.42
CA LEU A 489 79.97 16.76 -21.13
C LEU A 489 79.04 17.48 -20.13
N LEU A 490 77.77 17.06 -20.04
CA LEU A 490 76.75 17.65 -19.15
C LEU A 490 76.59 16.91 -17.81
N GLY A 491 77.37 15.85 -17.55
CA GLY A 491 77.48 15.25 -16.22
C GLY A 491 76.16 14.82 -15.60
N THR A 492 75.33 14.10 -16.36
CA THR A 492 74.13 13.39 -15.85
C THR A 492 74.10 11.97 -16.37
#